data_AF-A0A158Q320-F1
#
_entry.id   AF-A0A158Q320-F1
#
_cell.length_a   1.000
_cell.length_b   1.000
_cell.length_c   1.000
_cell.angle_alpha   90.00
_cell.angle_beta   90.00
_cell.angle_gamma   90.00
#
_symmetry.space_group_name_H-M   'P 1'
#
loop_
_entity.id
_entity.type
_entity.pdbx_description
1 polymer ?
#
loop_
_entity_poly.entity_id
_entity_poly.type
_entity_poly.pdbx_seq_one_letter_code
_entity_poly.pdbx_strand_id
1 'polypeptide(L)'
;MTFPLLITFHFNAYFCHHEKNLVVRFSDIGWQNWIIAPTTFEAHYCSGLCTFPLQKKMNPSNHAIVQSVMHATDVNRRIPAVSCAPERMDSLTLLYYDEVENVVLKTYPNMIVSSCSCL
;
A
#
# COMPACT_ATOMS: atom_id res chain seq x y z
N MET A 1 19.96 21.08 -30.74
CA MET A 1 20.57 19.73 -30.70
C MET A 1 20.81 19.40 -29.25
N THR A 2 20.23 18.30 -28.79
CA THR A 2 19.76 18.03 -27.42
C THR A 2 20.85 17.55 -26.46
N PHE A 3 20.77 18.04 -25.21
CA PHE A 3 21.59 17.69 -24.05
C PHE A 3 21.45 16.21 -23.63
N PRO A 4 22.51 15.54 -23.14
CA PRO A 4 22.38 14.23 -22.51
C PRO A 4 21.91 14.37 -21.06
N LEU A 5 20.80 13.71 -20.73
CA LEU A 5 20.28 13.57 -19.37
C LEU A 5 21.21 12.68 -18.55
N LEU A 6 21.86 13.26 -17.54
CA LEU A 6 22.40 12.55 -16.39
C LEU A 6 21.24 11.98 -15.57
N ILE A 7 20.94 10.68 -15.71
CA ILE A 7 20.05 9.95 -14.81
C ILE A 7 20.93 9.34 -13.72
N THR A 8 20.98 9.99 -12.57
CA THR A 8 21.50 9.39 -11.34
C THR A 8 20.53 8.31 -10.87
N PHE A 9 20.97 7.06 -10.92
CA PHE A 9 20.18 5.91 -10.49
C PHE A 9 20.09 5.81 -8.95
N HIS A 10 19.06 6.40 -8.36
CA HIS A 10 18.59 6.01 -7.02
C HIS A 10 17.78 4.69 -7.13
N PHE A 11 18.47 3.56 -7.31
CA PHE A 11 17.88 2.30 -7.76
C PHE A 11 16.82 1.63 -6.85
N ASN A 12 16.68 2.03 -5.58
CA ASN A 12 15.85 1.27 -4.61
C ASN A 12 14.51 1.93 -4.26
N ALA A 13 14.39 3.26 -4.34
CA ALA A 13 13.14 3.97 -3.98
C ALA A 13 12.05 3.89 -5.07
N TYR A 14 12.39 3.38 -6.26
CA TYR A 14 11.48 3.37 -7.41
C TYR A 14 10.60 2.13 -7.53
N PHE A 15 11.01 0.99 -6.98
CA PHE A 15 10.25 -0.26 -7.14
C PHE A 15 9.23 -0.45 -6.04
N CYS A 16 8.17 -1.22 -6.29
CA CYS A 16 7.18 -1.55 -5.27
C CYS A 16 7.83 -2.11 -3.99
N HIS A 17 7.58 -1.45 -2.87
CA HIS A 17 8.13 -1.77 -1.56
C HIS A 17 7.14 -1.44 -0.44
N HIS A 18 7.40 -2.04 0.72
CA HIS A 18 6.70 -1.78 1.97
C HIS A 18 7.38 -0.63 2.72
N GLU A 19 6.65 0.46 2.94
CA GLU A 19 7.12 1.64 3.64
C GLU A 19 6.62 1.63 5.10
N LYS A 20 7.57 1.56 6.05
CA LYS A 20 7.28 1.35 7.48
C LYS A 20 7.08 2.64 8.28
N ASN A 21 6.64 3.74 7.65
CA ASN A 21 6.64 5.06 8.27
C ASN A 21 5.26 5.73 8.41
N LEU A 22 4.17 5.05 8.04
CA LEU A 22 2.81 5.57 8.26
C LEU A 22 2.31 5.24 9.66
N VAL A 23 2.27 6.26 10.52
CA VAL A 23 1.63 6.23 11.84
C VAL A 23 0.30 6.95 11.76
N VAL A 24 -0.78 6.25 12.11
CA VAL A 24 -2.13 6.81 12.17
C VAL A 24 -2.44 7.17 13.62
N ARG A 25 -2.87 8.41 13.85
CA ARG A 25 -3.49 8.83 15.10
C ARG A 25 -4.97 8.95 14.88
N PHE A 26 -5.79 8.33 15.74
CA PHE A 26 -7.25 8.38 15.57
C PHE A 26 -7.80 9.80 15.74
N SER A 27 -7.10 10.68 16.46
CA SER A 27 -7.38 12.11 16.53
C SER A 27 -7.33 12.81 15.18
N ASP A 28 -6.35 12.44 14.35
CA ASP A 28 -6.07 13.13 13.09
C ASP A 28 -7.14 12.81 12.03
N ILE A 29 -7.92 11.73 12.26
CA ILE A 29 -9.04 11.28 11.40
C ILE A 29 -10.42 11.42 12.07
N GLY A 30 -10.51 12.11 13.22
CA GLY A 30 -11.79 12.40 13.88
C GLY A 30 -12.42 11.22 14.63
N TRP A 31 -11.64 10.19 14.97
CA TRP A 31 -12.13 8.96 15.61
C TRP A 31 -11.84 8.89 17.12
N GLN A 32 -11.22 9.91 17.69
CA GLN A 32 -10.85 9.98 19.11
C GLN A 32 -12.05 9.98 20.09
N ASN A 33 -13.25 10.28 19.61
CA ASN A 33 -14.45 10.34 20.47
C ASN A 33 -15.06 8.96 20.74
N TRP A 34 -14.80 7.99 19.86
CA TRP A 34 -15.36 6.65 19.98
C TRP A 34 -14.28 5.57 20.12
N ILE A 35 -13.06 5.76 19.62
CA ILE A 35 -11.93 4.86 19.91
C ILE A 35 -11.27 5.24 21.23
N ILE A 36 -11.23 4.29 22.15
CA ILE A 36 -10.60 4.41 23.47
C ILE A 36 -9.12 4.02 23.38
N ALA A 37 -8.81 2.87 22.77
CA ALA A 37 -7.45 2.36 22.65
C ALA A 37 -7.23 1.45 21.42
N PRO A 38 -6.01 1.41 20.84
CA PRO A 38 -4.94 2.38 21.08
C PRO A 38 -5.32 3.75 20.51
N THR A 39 -4.63 4.82 20.92
CA THR A 39 -4.84 6.17 20.35
C THR A 39 -4.11 6.35 19.02
N THR A 40 -3.08 5.55 18.78
CA THR A 40 -2.25 5.54 17.59
C THR A 40 -1.89 4.12 17.18
N PHE A 41 -1.60 3.89 15.90
CA PHE A 41 -1.02 2.62 15.45
C PHE A 41 -0.14 2.82 14.19
N GLU A 42 0.79 1.90 13.98
CA GLU A 42 1.63 1.88 12.78
C GLU A 42 0.91 1.11 11.68
N ALA A 43 0.28 1.83 10.74
CA ALA A 43 -0.47 1.23 9.65
C ALA A 43 0.44 0.74 8.52
N HIS A 44 1.54 1.48 8.29
CA HIS A 44 2.43 1.32 7.14
C HIS A 44 1.69 1.46 5.79
N TYR A 45 2.40 1.45 4.66
CA TYR A 45 1.77 1.48 3.33
C TYR A 45 2.69 0.92 2.23
N CYS A 46 2.12 0.73 1.04
CA CYS A 46 2.84 0.29 -0.15
C CYS A 46 3.10 1.47 -1.08
N SER A 47 4.31 1.53 -1.64
CA SER A 47 4.72 2.60 -2.55
C SER A 47 5.70 2.09 -3.60
N GLY A 48 5.86 2.85 -4.68
CA GLY A 48 6.76 2.55 -5.79
C GLY A 48 6.05 2.04 -7.05
N LEU A 49 6.86 1.76 -8.07
CA LEU A 49 6.43 1.42 -9.42
C LEU A 49 6.43 -0.09 -9.66
N CYS A 50 5.48 -0.51 -10.50
CA CYS A 50 5.35 -1.86 -11.03
C CYS A 50 5.46 -1.83 -12.57
N THR A 51 6.68 -1.70 -13.08
CA THR A 51 6.96 -1.61 -14.52
C THR A 51 7.34 -2.95 -15.11
N PHE A 52 7.00 -3.17 -16.38
CA PHE A 52 7.46 -4.35 -17.12
C PHE A 52 8.99 -4.25 -17.38
N PRO A 53 9.76 -5.34 -17.24
CA PRO A 53 9.34 -6.64 -16.73
C PRO A 53 9.20 -6.64 -15.19
N LEU A 54 8.08 -7.16 -14.68
CA LEU A 54 7.87 -7.30 -13.25
C LEU A 54 8.86 -8.31 -12.66
N GLN A 55 9.54 -7.92 -11.58
CA GLN A 55 10.52 -8.78 -10.92
C GLN A 55 9.79 -9.80 -10.03
N LYS A 56 10.27 -11.05 -9.99
CA LYS A 56 9.69 -12.12 -9.16
C LYS A 56 9.56 -11.72 -7.68
N LYS A 57 10.47 -10.89 -7.17
CA LYS A 57 10.47 -10.37 -5.79
C LYS A 57 9.24 -9.49 -5.45
N MET A 58 8.55 -8.97 -6.46
CA MET A 58 7.32 -8.17 -6.31
C MET A 58 6.06 -9.04 -6.26
N ASN A 59 6.20 -10.37 -6.26
CA ASN A 59 5.12 -11.37 -6.22
C ASN A 59 3.93 -11.07 -7.15
N PRO A 60 4.16 -10.74 -8.44
CA PRO A 60 3.07 -10.29 -9.30
C PRO A 60 2.07 -11.42 -9.59
N SER A 61 0.78 -11.06 -9.65
CA SER A 61 -0.24 -11.99 -10.15
C SER A 61 -0.07 -12.24 -11.65
N ASN A 62 -0.64 -13.34 -12.16
CA ASN A 62 -0.67 -13.57 -13.61
C ASN A 62 -1.37 -12.42 -14.37
N HIS A 63 -2.42 -11.84 -13.77
CA HIS A 63 -3.10 -10.67 -14.32
C HIS A 63 -2.16 -9.46 -14.38
N ALA A 64 -1.41 -9.18 -13.30
CA ALA A 64 -0.42 -8.10 -13.27
C ALA A 64 0.66 -8.27 -14.34
N ILE A 65 1.13 -9.50 -14.59
CA ILE A 65 2.07 -9.78 -15.69
C ILE A 65 1.46 -9.39 -17.04
N VAL A 66 0.25 -9.87 -17.36
CA VAL A 66 -0.43 -9.54 -18.62
C VAL A 66 -0.67 -8.03 -18.74
N GLN A 67 -1.17 -7.39 -17.68
CA GLN A 67 -1.42 -5.96 -17.66
C GLN A 67 -0.13 -5.16 -17.87
N SER A 68 0.97 -5.56 -17.23
CA SER A 68 2.26 -4.89 -17.39
C SER A 68 2.79 -4.95 -18.82
N VAL A 69 2.60 -6.09 -19.50
CA VAL A 69 2.94 -6.24 -20.93
C VAL A 69 2.05 -5.33 -21.78
N MET A 70 0.74 -5.37 -21.56
CA MET A 70 -0.22 -4.57 -22.34
C MET A 70 0.00 -3.06 -22.16
N HIS A 71 0.33 -2.63 -20.94
CA HIS A 71 0.69 -1.25 -20.63
C HIS A 71 2.01 -0.84 -21.30
N ALA A 72 3.05 -1.66 -21.20
CA ALA A 72 4.38 -1.35 -21.76
C ALA A 72 4.42 -1.35 -23.29
N THR A 73 3.52 -2.09 -23.94
CA THR A 73 3.42 -2.19 -25.40
C THR A 73 2.47 -1.15 -26.03
N ASP A 74 1.83 -0.31 -25.22
CA ASP A 74 0.82 0.69 -25.62
C ASP A 74 -0.29 0.12 -26.53
N VAL A 75 -0.64 -1.17 -26.37
CA VAL A 75 -1.70 -1.82 -27.17
C VAL A 75 -3.03 -1.10 -26.99
N ASN A 76 -3.28 -0.59 -25.80
CA ASN A 76 -4.42 0.27 -25.51
C ASN A 76 -4.03 1.27 -24.43
N ARG A 77 -4.00 2.57 -24.79
CA ARG A 77 -3.69 3.71 -23.91
C ARG A 77 -4.55 3.82 -22.66
N ARG A 78 -5.69 3.12 -22.61
CA ARG A 78 -6.56 3.08 -21.43
C ARG A 78 -6.08 2.10 -20.35
N ILE A 79 -5.12 1.23 -20.66
CA ILE A 79 -4.60 0.24 -19.72
C ILE A 79 -3.60 0.93 -18.79
N PRO A 80 -3.90 1.01 -17.48
CA PRO A 80 -3.01 1.65 -16.53
C PRO A 80 -1.82 0.75 -16.18
N ALA A 81 -0.78 1.36 -15.61
CA ALA A 81 0.28 0.62 -14.95
C ALA A 81 -0.29 -0.26 -13.82
N VAL A 82 0.42 -1.35 -13.51
CA VAL A 82 0.10 -2.20 -12.36
C VAL A 82 0.30 -1.41 -11.07
N SER A 83 -0.52 -1.66 -10.05
CA SER A 83 -0.45 -0.92 -8.79
C SER A 83 0.42 -1.65 -7.77
N CYS A 84 1.12 -0.89 -6.93
CA CYS A 84 1.78 -1.44 -5.74
C CYS A 84 0.79 -1.43 -4.58
N ALA A 85 0.36 -2.60 -4.13
CA ALA A 85 -0.71 -2.75 -3.16
C ALA A 85 -0.35 -3.75 -2.04
N PRO A 86 -1.02 -3.69 -0.88
CA PRO A 86 -0.80 -4.66 0.20
C PRO A 86 -1.11 -6.09 -0.26
N GLU A 87 -0.15 -7.00 -0.06
CA GLU A 87 -0.29 -8.43 -0.29
C GLU A 87 -0.73 -9.16 0.98
N ARG A 88 -0.07 -8.83 2.10
CA ARG A 88 -0.40 -9.35 3.43
C ARG A 88 -0.60 -8.18 4.38
N MET A 89 -1.55 -8.37 5.29
CA MET A 89 -1.91 -7.40 6.29
C MET A 89 -2.23 -8.10 7.62
N ASP A 90 -1.89 -7.44 8.71
CA ASP A 90 -2.16 -7.88 10.06
C ASP A 90 -3.40 -7.18 10.63
N SER A 91 -3.96 -7.77 11.68
CA SER A 91 -5.16 -7.25 12.34
C SER A 91 -4.80 -6.27 13.46
N LEU A 92 -5.71 -5.35 13.77
CA LEU A 92 -5.59 -4.41 14.89
C LEU A 92 -6.76 -4.62 15.86
N THR A 93 -6.47 -4.81 17.14
CA THR A 93 -7.49 -4.85 18.19
C THR A 93 -7.79 -3.46 18.70
N LEU A 94 -9.06 -3.06 18.62
CA LEU A 94 -9.57 -1.76 19.05
C LEU A 94 -10.49 -1.94 20.27
N LEU A 95 -10.34 -1.05 21.23
CA LEU A 95 -11.30 -0.80 22.30
C LEU A 95 -12.05 0.49 21.95
N TYR A 96 -13.37 0.43 21.83
CA TYR A 96 -14.18 1.55 21.36
C TYR A 96 -15.61 1.54 21.96
N TYR A 97 -16.30 2.67 21.89
CA TYR A 97 -17.73 2.77 22.19
C TYR A 97 -18.55 2.40 20.95
N ASP A 98 -19.52 1.51 21.10
CA ASP A 98 -20.50 1.22 20.04
C ASP A 98 -21.63 2.27 19.97
N GLU A 99 -22.60 2.06 19.08
CA GLU A 99 -23.73 2.98 18.86
C GLU A 99 -24.67 3.14 20.07
N VAL A 100 -24.56 2.27 21.07
CA VAL A 100 -25.35 2.30 22.30
C VAL A 100 -24.46 2.58 23.52
N GLU A 101 -23.28 3.16 23.29
CA GLU A 101 -22.28 3.55 24.30
C GLU A 101 -21.72 2.38 25.13
N ASN A 102 -21.82 1.14 24.65
CA ASN A 102 -21.13 0.03 25.29
C ASN A 102 -19.65 0.03 24.93
N VAL A 103 -18.81 -0.39 25.88
CA VAL A 103 -17.38 -0.61 25.63
C VAL A 103 -17.18 -1.96 24.94
N VAL A 104 -16.70 -1.94 23.71
CA VAL A 104 -16.46 -3.12 22.87
C VAL A 104 -14.98 -3.29 22.59
N LEU A 105 -14.48 -4.52 22.78
CA LEU A 105 -13.16 -4.94 22.33
C LEU A 105 -13.31 -5.79 21.06
N LYS A 106 -12.73 -5.36 19.94
CA LYS A 106 -12.85 -6.05 18.65
C LYS A 106 -11.55 -6.02 17.86
N THR A 107 -11.22 -7.15 17.24
CA THR A 107 -10.12 -7.27 16.29
C THR A 107 -10.60 -6.99 14.86
N TYR A 108 -10.07 -5.95 14.24
CA TYR A 108 -10.34 -5.58 12.86
C TYR A 108 -9.25 -6.16 11.94
N PRO A 109 -9.63 -6.96 10.92
CA PRO A 109 -8.66 -7.51 9.97
C PRO A 109 -8.13 -6.44 9.03
N ASN A 110 -6.96 -6.69 8.42
CA ASN A 110 -6.40 -5.89 7.33
C ASN A 110 -6.12 -4.42 7.68
N MET A 111 -5.57 -4.18 8.87
CA MET A 111 -5.33 -2.82 9.39
C MET A 111 -3.87 -2.38 9.24
N ILE A 112 -2.92 -3.31 9.24
CA ILE A 112 -1.48 -3.03 9.22
C ILE A 112 -0.85 -3.74 8.03
N VAL A 113 -0.19 -3.01 7.13
CA VAL A 113 0.48 -3.62 5.97
C VAL A 113 1.72 -4.39 6.44
N SER A 114 1.89 -5.64 5.99
CA SER A 114 3.05 -6.47 6.33
C SER A 114 3.90 -6.86 5.11
N SER A 115 3.30 -6.95 3.91
CA SER A 115 4.02 -7.01 2.64
C SER A 115 3.25 -6.35 1.50
N CYS A 116 3.98 -5.99 0.44
CA CYS A 116 3.44 -5.36 -0.77
C CYS A 116 3.72 -6.22 -2.01
N SER A 117 2.82 -6.17 -2.98
CA SER A 117 2.95 -6.85 -4.27
C SER A 117 2.48 -5.95 -5.41
N CYS A 118 2.89 -6.28 -6.64
CA CYS A 118 2.37 -5.67 -7.86
C CYS A 118 1.10 -6.41 -8.31
N LEU A 119 -0.06 -5.76 -8.14
CA LEU A 119 -1.39 -6.34 -8.37
C LEU A 119 -2.25 -5.47 -9.28
#